data_AF-A0A9J6B4P1-F1
#
_entry.id   AF-A0A9J6B4P1-F1
#
_cell.length_a   1.000
_cell.length_b   1.000
_cell.length_c   1.000
_cell.angle_alpha   90.00
_cell.angle_beta   90.00
_cell.angle_gamma   90.00
#
_symmetry.space_group_name_H-M   'P 1'
#
loop_
_entity.id
_entity.type
_entity.pdbx_description
1 polymer ?
#
loop_
_entity_poly.entity_id
_entity_poly.type
_entity_poly.pdbx_seq_one_letter_code
_entity_poly.pdbx_strand_id
1 'polypeptide(L)'
;SKRISNWIYYVFYDQDMINERMNNNERSTDQPPQNVSWEGDMYSKVLGNEKRGYVRGLGLGPIPSVLWGSKSSVENIVLEDSSNKVVQRLEQEITELEEKQNEEIDLMKQNQKKSQSKLLQIRQFMQKYAPNESLLQDIIGTSNEQVPGHNSGLEGVPQ
;
A
#
# COMPACT_ATOMS: atom_id res chain seq x y z
N SER A 1 5.59 -19.93 -19.64
CA SER A 1 4.19 -19.51 -19.44
C SER A 1 3.81 -19.39 -17.96
N LYS A 2 3.71 -20.49 -17.19
CA LYS A 2 3.29 -20.49 -15.77
C LYS A 2 4.08 -19.57 -14.80
N ARG A 3 5.38 -19.41 -15.00
CA ARG A 3 6.22 -18.52 -14.15
C ARG A 3 5.89 -17.03 -14.31
N ILE A 4 5.54 -16.62 -15.53
CA ILE A 4 5.21 -15.22 -15.84
C ILE A 4 3.82 -14.88 -15.28
N SER A 5 2.86 -15.81 -15.43
CA SER A 5 1.52 -15.67 -14.84
C SER A 5 1.56 -15.56 -13.32
N ASN A 6 2.45 -16.32 -12.66
CA ASN A 6 2.59 -16.28 -11.21
C ASN A 6 3.16 -14.94 -10.73
N TRP A 7 4.16 -14.41 -11.44
CA TRP A 7 4.77 -13.12 -11.09
C TRP A 7 3.79 -11.95 -11.23
N ILE A 8 2.99 -11.92 -12.32
CA ILE A 8 1.94 -10.91 -12.52
C ILE A 8 0.91 -10.96 -11.38
N TYR A 9 0.55 -12.16 -10.91
CA TYR A 9 -0.36 -12.32 -9.78
C TYR A 9 0.22 -11.70 -8.50
N TYR A 10 1.45 -12.03 -8.11
CA TYR A 10 2.05 -11.47 -6.88
C TYR A 10 2.15 -9.94 -6.92
N VAL A 11 2.58 -9.36 -8.05
CA VAL A 11 2.73 -7.90 -8.19
C VAL A 11 1.39 -7.16 -8.06
N PHE A 12 0.31 -7.72 -8.60
CA PHE A 12 -1.01 -7.10 -8.52
C PHE A 12 -1.59 -7.15 -7.09
N TYR A 13 -1.44 -8.28 -6.39
CA TYR A 13 -1.97 -8.44 -5.04
C TYR A 13 -1.24 -7.60 -3.98
N ASP A 14 0.09 -7.41 -4.12
CA ASP A 14 0.85 -6.58 -3.20
C ASP A 14 0.47 -5.10 -3.29
N GLN A 15 0.15 -4.61 -4.50
CA GLN A 15 -0.25 -3.22 -4.71
C GLN A 15 -1.59 -2.88 -4.05
N ASP A 16 -2.56 -3.80 -4.10
CA ASP A 16 -3.89 -3.61 -3.51
C ASP A 16 -3.84 -3.56 -1.97
N MET A 17 -3.03 -4.43 -1.35
CA MET A 17 -2.90 -4.51 0.11
C MET A 17 -2.23 -3.26 0.71
N ILE A 18 -1.29 -2.64 -0.02
CA ILE A 18 -0.66 -1.38 0.38
C ILE A 18 -1.66 -0.22 0.33
N ASN A 19 -2.49 -0.16 -0.71
CA ASN A 19 -3.50 0.87 -0.87
C ASN A 19 -4.59 0.80 0.22
N GLU A 20 -4.99 -0.42 0.63
CA GLU A 20 -5.96 -0.63 1.72
C GLU A 20 -5.44 -0.13 3.07
N ARG A 21 -4.17 -0.43 3.39
CA ARG A 21 -3.56 -0.06 4.68
C ARG A 21 -3.44 1.45 4.88
N MET A 22 -3.20 2.20 3.81
CA MET A 22 -3.04 3.65 3.86
C MET A 22 -4.38 4.39 4.09
N ASN A 23 -5.51 3.77 3.75
CA ASN A 23 -6.84 4.36 3.91
C ASN A 23 -7.38 4.27 5.35
N ASN A 24 -6.93 3.28 6.14
CA ASN A 24 -7.51 2.96 7.44
C ASN A 24 -6.85 3.66 8.65
N ASN A 25 -5.87 4.53 8.45
CA ASN A 25 -5.02 5.05 9.54
C ASN A 25 -5.48 6.40 10.12
N GLU A 26 -6.63 6.94 9.72
CA GLU A 26 -7.19 8.20 10.24
C GLU A 26 -8.28 7.98 11.30
N ARG A 27 -7.95 7.44 12.48
CA ARG A 27 -8.63 7.75 13.76
C ARG A 27 -8.10 6.91 14.91
N SER A 28 -7.49 7.55 15.90
CA SER A 28 -7.78 7.32 17.33
C SER A 28 -6.81 8.13 18.19
N THR A 29 -7.19 9.37 18.52
CA THR A 29 -6.62 10.12 19.65
C THR A 29 -7.72 10.38 20.66
N ASP A 30 -8.07 9.36 21.45
CA ASP A 30 -8.90 9.51 22.64
C ASP A 30 -8.03 9.26 23.88
N GLN A 31 -7.56 10.34 24.51
CA GLN A 31 -7.05 10.28 25.88
C GLN A 31 -8.25 10.29 26.84
N PRO A 32 -8.27 9.42 27.88
CA PRO A 32 -9.37 9.41 28.83
C PRO A 32 -9.30 10.64 29.77
N PRO A 33 -10.44 11.21 30.18
CA PRO A 33 -10.47 12.30 31.15
C PRO A 33 -9.93 11.84 32.51
N GLN A 34 -9.01 12.62 33.08
CA GLN A 34 -8.43 12.41 34.40
C GLN A 34 -9.39 12.85 35.52
N ASN A 35 -10.62 12.35 35.52
CA ASN A 35 -11.63 12.68 36.54
C ASN A 35 -11.90 11.46 37.43
N VAL A 36 -11.74 11.64 38.74
CA VAL A 36 -12.01 10.60 39.75
C VAL A 36 -13.53 10.43 39.93
N SER A 37 -13.99 9.18 40.07
CA SER A 37 -15.42 8.81 40.01
C SER A 37 -16.34 9.44 41.09
N TRP A 38 -15.77 10.06 42.12
CA TRP A 38 -16.50 10.65 43.27
C TRP A 38 -16.46 12.19 43.27
N GLU A 39 -15.83 12.81 42.28
CA GLU A 39 -15.80 14.27 42.17
C GLU A 39 -17.23 14.80 41.94
N GLY A 40 -17.79 15.49 42.94
CA GLY A 40 -19.13 16.12 42.86
C GLY A 40 -20.25 15.38 43.59
N ASP A 41 -19.95 14.28 44.28
CA ASP A 41 -20.94 13.57 45.10
C ASP A 41 -21.12 14.20 46.50
N MET A 42 -22.06 13.65 47.29
CA MET A 42 -22.32 14.13 48.65
C MET A 42 -21.08 13.99 49.56
N TYR A 43 -20.21 13.00 49.30
CA TYR A 43 -19.00 12.76 50.08
C TYR A 43 -17.91 13.78 49.76
N SER A 44 -17.79 14.25 48.52
CA SER A 44 -16.86 15.33 48.16
C SER A 44 -17.24 16.66 48.83
N LYS A 45 -18.53 16.93 49.05
CA LYS A 45 -19.00 18.13 49.77
C LYS A 45 -18.66 18.11 51.27
N VAL A 46 -18.80 16.95 51.91
CA VAL A 46 -18.54 16.80 53.35
C VAL A 46 -17.06 16.68 53.64
N LEU A 47 -16.34 15.91 52.82
CA LEU A 47 -14.96 15.55 53.09
C LEU A 47 -13.94 16.41 52.31
N GLY A 48 -14.41 17.23 51.37
CA GLY A 48 -13.58 18.09 50.51
C GLY A 48 -12.77 17.31 49.46
N ASN A 49 -12.15 18.06 48.56
CA ASN A 49 -11.27 17.51 47.53
C ASN A 49 -9.99 16.93 48.15
N GLU A 50 -9.54 15.79 47.62
CA GLU A 50 -8.29 15.16 48.04
C GLU A 50 -7.08 15.98 47.56
N LYS A 51 -6.13 16.25 48.46
CA LYS A 51 -4.91 16.98 48.14
C LYS A 51 -3.85 15.99 47.69
N ARG A 52 -3.10 16.31 46.63
CA ARG A 52 -1.99 15.44 46.16
C ARG A 52 -1.02 15.14 47.31
N GLY A 53 -0.75 13.86 47.54
CA GLY A 53 0.13 13.40 48.62
C GLY A 53 -0.52 13.33 50.01
N TYR A 54 -1.83 13.60 50.15
CA TYR A 54 -2.56 13.44 51.40
C TYR A 54 -3.57 12.32 51.27
N VAL A 55 -3.41 11.27 52.10
CA VAL A 55 -4.43 10.22 52.22
C VAL A 55 -5.26 10.50 53.47
N ARG A 56 -6.58 10.65 53.29
CA ARG A 56 -7.49 10.97 54.39
C ARG A 56 -7.39 9.92 55.50
N GLY A 57 -7.17 10.36 56.73
CA GLY A 57 -7.01 9.47 57.90
C GLY A 57 -5.59 8.94 58.14
N LEU A 58 -4.66 9.13 57.21
CA LEU A 58 -3.28 8.65 57.31
C LEU A 58 -2.22 9.77 57.28
N GLY A 59 -2.63 11.00 56.95
CA GLY A 59 -1.75 12.18 56.92
C GLY A 59 -1.06 12.37 55.57
N LEU A 60 0.07 13.09 55.59
CA LEU A 60 0.94 13.24 54.43
C LEU A 60 1.54 11.88 54.07
N GLY A 61 1.03 11.29 52.98
CA GLY A 61 1.72 10.18 52.33
C GLY A 61 3.06 10.69 51.80
N PRO A 62 4.08 9.82 51.70
CA PRO A 62 5.37 10.25 51.22
C PRO A 62 5.24 10.83 49.80
N ILE A 63 5.73 12.05 49.62
CA ILE A 63 5.71 12.72 48.32
C ILE A 63 6.72 11.98 47.42
N PRO A 64 6.31 11.48 46.24
CA PRO A 64 7.20 10.69 45.39
C PRO A 64 8.52 11.39 45.05
N SER A 65 8.52 12.72 44.88
CA SER A 65 9.74 13.51 44.64
C SER A 65 10.70 13.57 45.82
N VAL A 66 10.20 13.34 47.05
CA VAL A 66 11.02 13.27 48.27
C VAL A 66 11.60 11.87 48.44
N LEU A 67 10.86 10.82 48.07
CA LEU A 67 11.35 9.44 48.14
C LEU A 67 12.31 9.06 47.01
N TRP A 68 12.02 9.48 45.78
CA TRP A 68 12.78 9.08 44.59
C TRP A 68 13.63 10.22 44.00
N GLY A 69 13.62 11.40 44.62
CA GLY A 69 14.23 12.62 44.09
C GLY A 69 13.45 13.17 42.89
N SER A 70 13.76 14.39 42.47
CA SER A 70 13.30 14.94 41.19
C SER A 70 14.01 14.22 40.03
N LYS A 71 13.62 12.98 39.74
CA LYS A 71 14.17 12.19 38.64
C LYS A 71 13.08 11.86 37.64
N SER A 72 12.78 12.85 36.80
CA SER A 72 12.64 12.62 35.36
C SER A 72 12.66 13.98 34.67
N SER A 73 13.85 14.61 34.57
CA SER A 73 14.14 15.13 33.25
C SER A 73 14.23 13.86 32.40
N VAL A 74 13.22 13.63 31.55
CA VAL A 74 13.48 12.87 30.33
C VAL A 74 14.43 13.78 29.56
N GLU A 75 15.71 13.75 29.97
CA GLU A 75 16.78 14.25 29.15
C GLU A 75 16.63 13.42 27.89
N ASN A 76 16.16 14.10 26.86
CA ASN A 76 15.90 13.57 25.56
C ASN A 76 17.23 12.94 25.16
N ILE A 77 17.36 11.62 25.37
CA ILE A 77 18.51 10.88 24.88
C ILE A 77 18.36 11.09 23.38
N VAL A 78 19.16 12.00 22.85
CA VAL A 78 19.23 12.35 21.44
C VAL A 78 19.51 11.03 20.72
N LEU A 79 18.45 10.37 20.29
CA LEU A 79 18.45 9.15 19.49
C LEU A 79 18.62 9.58 18.03
N GLU A 80 19.67 10.36 17.74
CA GLU A 80 19.75 11.08 16.46
C GLU A 80 20.88 10.60 15.54
N ASP A 81 21.70 9.64 15.97
CA ASP A 81 22.83 9.16 15.14
C ASP A 81 22.65 7.76 14.54
N SER A 82 21.80 6.89 15.10
CA SER A 82 21.60 5.53 14.57
C SER A 82 20.51 5.45 13.51
N SER A 83 19.42 6.22 13.66
CA SER A 83 18.29 6.23 12.73
C SER A 83 18.71 6.75 11.35
N ASN A 84 19.49 7.84 11.31
CA ASN A 84 19.97 8.46 10.08
C ASN A 84 20.82 7.49 9.22
N LYS A 85 21.71 6.71 9.85
CA LYS A 85 22.53 5.72 9.14
C LYS A 85 21.75 4.54 8.57
N VAL A 86 20.63 4.17 9.19
CA VAL A 86 19.74 3.12 8.66
C VAL A 86 18.96 3.66 7.47
N VAL A 87 18.41 4.87 7.59
CA VAL A 87 17.68 5.54 6.50
C VAL A 87 18.58 5.71 5.27
N GLN A 88 19.80 6.23 5.41
CA GLN A 88 20.73 6.39 4.28
C GLN A 88 21.07 5.07 3.57
N ARG A 89 21.22 3.98 4.34
CA ARG A 89 21.49 2.66 3.76
C ARG A 89 20.30 2.13 2.97
N LEU A 90 19.10 2.32 3.50
CA LEU A 90 17.87 1.91 2.81
C LEU A 90 17.65 2.75 1.54
N GLU A 91 17.89 4.06 1.59
CA GLU A 91 17.83 4.92 0.41
C GLU A 91 18.83 4.48 -0.67
N GLN A 92 20.07 4.16 -0.27
CA GLN A 92 21.07 3.62 -1.19
C GLN A 92 20.62 2.29 -1.81
N GLU A 93 20.12 1.35 -1.00
CA GLU A 93 19.65 0.06 -1.48
C GLU A 93 18.46 0.20 -2.45
N ILE A 94 17.53 1.12 -2.19
CA ILE A 94 16.43 1.45 -3.10
C ILE A 94 16.99 1.93 -4.44
N THR A 95 17.92 2.88 -4.44
CA THR A 95 18.50 3.39 -5.70
C THR A 95 19.24 2.32 -6.50
N GLU A 96 19.98 1.43 -5.84
CA GLU A 96 20.68 0.32 -6.50
C GLU A 96 19.70 -0.69 -7.10
N LEU A 97 18.59 -0.98 -6.40
CA LEU A 97 17.55 -1.88 -6.89
C LEU A 97 16.80 -1.29 -8.09
N GLU A 98 16.49 0.01 -8.06
CA GLU A 98 15.85 0.72 -9.18
C GLU A 98 16.73 0.69 -10.44
N GLU A 99 18.04 0.93 -10.30
CA GLU A 99 18.99 0.87 -11.41
C GLU A 99 19.05 -0.54 -12.02
N LYS A 100 19.23 -1.58 -11.20
CA LYS A 100 19.23 -2.98 -11.64
C LYS A 100 17.94 -3.37 -12.35
N GLN A 101 16.79 -2.96 -11.80
CA GLN A 101 15.49 -3.24 -12.40
C GLN A 101 15.38 -2.58 -13.79
N ASN A 102 15.85 -1.33 -13.92
CA ASN A 102 15.82 -0.64 -15.20
C ASN A 102 16.73 -1.29 -16.25
N GLU A 103 17.94 -1.71 -15.86
CA GLU A 103 18.85 -2.47 -16.72
C GLU A 103 18.22 -3.79 -17.19
N GLU A 104 17.58 -4.54 -16.29
CA GLU A 104 16.92 -5.81 -16.61
C GLU A 104 15.74 -5.60 -17.57
N ILE A 105 14.93 -4.56 -17.35
CA ILE A 105 13.83 -4.18 -18.23
C ILE A 105 14.35 -3.87 -19.64
N ASP A 106 15.44 -3.14 -19.76
CA ASP A 106 16.00 -2.77 -21.07
C ASP A 106 16.59 -3.97 -21.80
N LEU A 107 17.27 -4.87 -21.09
CA LEU A 107 17.72 -6.15 -21.64
C LEU A 107 16.54 -7.00 -22.13
N MET A 108 15.46 -7.06 -21.36
CA MET A 108 14.25 -7.79 -21.73
C MET A 108 13.59 -7.20 -22.98
N LYS A 109 13.48 -5.88 -23.08
CA LYS A 109 12.98 -5.18 -24.27
C LYS A 109 13.84 -5.48 -25.50
N GLN A 110 15.16 -5.45 -25.36
CA GLN A 110 16.07 -5.76 -26.47
C GLN A 110 15.91 -7.21 -26.94
N ASN A 111 15.82 -8.17 -26.01
CA ASN A 111 15.60 -9.58 -26.32
C ASN A 111 14.24 -9.83 -26.99
N GLN A 112 13.20 -9.11 -26.57
CA GLN A 112 11.89 -9.16 -27.21
C GLN A 112 11.96 -8.66 -28.65
N LYS A 113 12.59 -7.49 -28.89
CA LYS A 113 12.80 -6.95 -30.25
C LYS A 113 13.57 -7.92 -31.14
N LYS A 114 14.64 -8.52 -30.60
CA LYS A 114 15.44 -9.53 -31.32
C LYS A 114 14.63 -10.76 -31.69
N SER A 115 13.79 -11.24 -30.76
CA SER A 115 12.91 -12.38 -30.98
C SER A 115 11.83 -12.09 -32.03
N GLN A 116 11.21 -10.90 -31.98
CA GLN A 116 10.25 -10.46 -32.99
C GLN A 116 10.89 -10.34 -34.38
N SER A 117 12.10 -9.77 -34.47
CA SER A 117 12.84 -9.68 -35.74
C SER A 117 13.12 -11.06 -36.35
N LYS A 118 13.57 -12.04 -35.54
CA LYS A 118 13.78 -13.41 -36.00
C LYS A 118 12.48 -14.07 -36.49
N LEU A 119 11.37 -13.88 -35.77
CA LEU A 119 10.07 -14.40 -36.19
C LEU A 119 9.62 -13.81 -37.52
N LEU A 120 9.85 -12.52 -37.74
CA LEU A 120 9.56 -11.86 -39.01
C LEU A 120 10.42 -12.41 -40.15
N GLN A 121 11.71 -12.65 -39.91
CA GLN A 121 12.60 -13.26 -40.90
C GLN A 121 12.15 -14.68 -41.27
N ILE A 122 11.80 -15.51 -40.28
CA ILE A 122 11.26 -16.85 -40.53
C ILE A 122 9.97 -16.77 -41.33
N ARG A 123 9.04 -15.86 -40.97
CA ARG A 123 7.79 -15.67 -41.70
C ARG A 123 8.02 -15.28 -43.16
N GLN A 124 8.92 -14.33 -43.42
CA GLN A 124 9.26 -13.90 -44.78
C GLN A 124 9.91 -15.03 -45.59
N PHE A 125 10.81 -15.80 -44.96
CA PHE A 125 11.42 -16.96 -45.58
C PHE A 125 10.37 -18.01 -45.95
N MET A 126 9.47 -18.35 -45.02
CA MET A 126 8.40 -19.32 -45.27
C MET A 126 7.47 -18.86 -46.40
N GLN A 127 7.11 -17.58 -46.47
CA GLN A 127 6.28 -17.06 -47.58
C GLN A 127 6.93 -17.22 -48.95
N LYS A 128 8.27 -17.12 -49.03
CA LYS A 128 9.00 -17.27 -50.30
C LYS A 128 9.04 -18.73 -50.79
N TYR A 129 9.10 -19.70 -49.89
CA TYR A 129 9.36 -21.11 -50.24
C TYR A 129 8.18 -22.05 -49.99
N ALA A 130 7.17 -21.64 -49.22
CA ALA A 130 5.91 -22.34 -49.01
C ALA A 130 4.69 -21.38 -49.16
N PRO A 131 4.50 -20.74 -50.33
CA PRO A 131 3.41 -19.78 -50.54
C PRO A 131 2.00 -20.38 -50.45
N ASN A 132 1.87 -21.72 -50.42
CA ASN A 132 0.61 -22.43 -50.58
C ASN A 132 0.04 -23.00 -49.27
N GLU A 133 0.73 -22.83 -48.14
CA GLU A 133 0.19 -23.19 -46.82
C GLU A 133 -0.45 -21.95 -46.19
N SER A 134 -1.78 -21.95 -46.13
CA SER A 134 -2.60 -21.04 -45.34
C SER A 134 -2.34 -21.27 -43.84
N LEU A 135 -1.12 -20.98 -43.38
CA LEU A 135 -0.74 -21.08 -41.99
C LEU A 135 -0.98 -19.72 -41.33
N LEU A 136 -1.98 -19.67 -40.43
CA LEU A 136 -2.26 -18.60 -39.46
C LEU A 136 -3.09 -17.40 -39.94
N GLN A 137 -4.33 -17.61 -40.41
CA GLN A 137 -5.32 -16.53 -40.49
C GLN A 137 -6.30 -16.49 -39.29
N ASP A 138 -6.38 -17.52 -38.45
CA ASP A 138 -7.52 -17.66 -37.52
C ASP A 138 -7.28 -17.28 -36.05
N ILE A 139 -6.19 -16.58 -35.70
CA ILE A 139 -6.00 -16.10 -34.31
C ILE A 139 -6.47 -14.65 -34.12
N ILE A 140 -6.71 -13.92 -35.22
CA ILE A 140 -7.36 -12.61 -35.17
C ILE A 140 -8.84 -12.80 -35.48
N GLY A 141 -9.54 -13.49 -34.58
CA GLY A 141 -11.00 -13.54 -34.57
C GLY A 141 -11.56 -12.14 -34.33
N THR A 142 -11.90 -11.47 -35.43
CA THR A 142 -13.06 -10.59 -35.57
C THR A 142 -14.01 -10.57 -34.35
N SER A 143 -13.99 -9.47 -33.61
CA SER A 143 -15.18 -8.95 -32.92
C SER A 143 -15.42 -7.50 -33.31
N ASN A 144 -15.40 -7.22 -34.61
CA ASN A 144 -16.17 -6.10 -35.12
C ASN A 144 -17.60 -6.61 -35.27
N GLU A 145 -18.39 -6.55 -34.19
CA GLU A 145 -19.86 -6.60 -34.31
C GLU A 145 -20.30 -5.33 -35.04
N GLN A 146 -20.20 -5.36 -36.36
CA GLN A 146 -20.92 -4.45 -37.23
C GLN A 146 -22.37 -4.92 -37.26
N VAL A 147 -23.22 -4.25 -36.49
CA VAL A 147 -24.68 -4.37 -36.55
C VAL A 147 -25.13 -4.22 -38.00
N PRO A 148 -25.74 -5.24 -38.64
CA PRO A 148 -26.30 -5.09 -39.96
C PRO A 148 -27.58 -4.26 -39.86
N GLY A 149 -27.48 -2.97 -40.18
CA GLY A 149 -28.64 -2.15 -40.47
C GLY A 149 -29.38 -2.74 -41.66
N HIS A 150 -30.55 -3.33 -41.38
CA HIS A 150 -31.58 -3.55 -42.39
C HIS A 150 -32.74 -2.59 -42.13
N ASN A 151 -32.98 -1.86 -43.19
CA ASN A 151 -33.95 -0.85 -43.52
C ASN A 151 -35.42 -1.34 -43.54
N SER A 152 -36.27 -0.35 -43.28
CA SER A 152 -37.62 -0.10 -43.82
C SER A 152 -38.82 -0.95 -43.36
N GLY A 153 -39.68 -0.27 -42.59
CA GLY A 153 -41.05 0.03 -43.05
C GLY A 153 -42.18 -0.78 -42.44
N LEU A 154 -42.96 -0.15 -41.56
CA LEU A 154 -44.43 0.07 -41.69
C LEU A 154 -45.09 0.25 -40.31
N GLU A 155 -45.65 1.46 -40.17
CA GLU A 155 -46.94 1.81 -39.56
C GLU A 155 -47.57 0.92 -38.47
N GLY A 156 -47.99 1.60 -37.39
CA GLY A 156 -49.09 1.12 -36.55
C GLY A 156 -49.07 1.66 -35.13
N VAL A 157 -49.43 2.93 -34.93
CA VAL A 157 -49.98 3.39 -33.64
C VAL A 157 -51.42 2.89 -33.55
N PRO A 158 -51.78 2.19 -32.46
CA PRO A 158 -52.92 2.61 -31.64
C PRO A 158 -52.62 2.38 -30.14
N GLN A 159 -53.20 3.03 -29.14
CA GLN A 159 -54.23 4.06 -29.02
C GLN A 159 -54.02 4.72 -27.66
#